data_AF-A0A831LI22-F1
#
_entry.id   AF-A0A831LI22-F1
#
_cell.length_a   1.000
_cell.length_b   1.000
_cell.length_c   1.000
_cell.angle_alpha   90.00
_cell.angle_beta   90.00
_cell.angle_gamma   90.00
#
_symmetry.space_group_name_H-M   'P 1'
#
loop_
_entity.id
_entity.type
_entity.pdbx_description
1 polymer ?
#
loop_
_entity_poly.entity_id
_entity_poly.type
_entity_poly.pdbx_seq_one_letter_code
_entity_poly.pdbx_strand_id
1 'polypeptide(L)'
;MTNSTNRRNFIRNSALAVAGAGLTTSCAAPQENRSEKKKKTRSNPIGVSTYSFWQFNGPKENSPIEDCIEQAARMGFDGVEFLLVQMQSEENSYLQKLKRQAFHAGLDLMGFSTHQGFVYPEAKKRQSEVDKTIHQIELAYQLGIPTMRLNTGRWGTSGSFDELMANKGIEPVLEGYTEDEGFKWVIDAIEQCIPTAEKCGVVLGLENHWGLGRTAEGVLRIVNAIDSPWLQITSDTGNFLERQYEQLEMMAPKTFLIQAKTYYGGGKWY
;
A
#
# COMPACT_ATOMS: atom_id res chain seq x y z
N MET A 1 -22.03 -31.18 27.98
CA MET A 1 -20.80 -30.54 27.45
C MET A 1 -19.85 -31.69 27.18
N THR A 2 -19.49 -32.08 25.95
CA THR A 2 -19.03 -31.31 24.79
C THR A 2 -19.41 -32.06 23.51
N ASN A 3 -20.05 -31.36 22.56
CA ASN A 3 -20.31 -31.90 21.22
C ASN A 3 -19.08 -31.66 20.34
N SER A 4 -18.39 -32.73 19.96
CA SER A 4 -17.47 -32.75 18.83
C SER A 4 -18.03 -33.72 17.81
N THR A 5 -18.88 -33.20 16.93
CA THR A 5 -19.24 -33.85 15.67
C THR A 5 -18.77 -32.93 14.56
N ASN A 6 -17.99 -33.47 13.63
CA ASN A 6 -18.43 -33.65 12.24
C ASN A 6 -17.23 -33.72 11.25
N ARG A 7 -17.31 -34.67 10.31
CA ARG A 7 -17.23 -34.47 8.84
C ARG A 7 -16.47 -35.52 8.04
N ARG A 8 -15.60 -36.35 8.63
CA ARG A 8 -14.82 -37.33 7.83
C ARG A 8 -15.37 -38.75 7.76
N ASN A 9 -16.23 -39.17 8.71
CA ASN A 9 -16.71 -40.57 8.75
C ASN A 9 -18.09 -40.82 8.10
N PHE A 10 -18.85 -39.78 7.73
CA PHE A 10 -20.16 -39.97 7.10
C PHE A 10 -20.07 -40.36 5.61
N ILE A 11 -18.94 -40.09 4.94
CA ILE A 11 -18.80 -40.31 3.49
C ILE A 11 -18.42 -41.75 3.14
N ARG A 12 -18.09 -42.64 4.08
CA ARG A 12 -17.48 -43.93 3.73
C ARG A 12 -18.39 -45.16 3.77
N ASN A 13 -19.49 -45.19 4.54
CA ASN A 13 -20.11 -46.48 4.92
C ASN A 13 -21.63 -46.65 4.73
N SER A 14 -22.31 -45.86 3.90
CA SER A 14 -23.70 -46.19 3.51
C SER A 14 -23.73 -46.91 2.17
N ALA A 15 -23.01 -48.03 2.08
CA ALA A 15 -23.17 -49.01 1.02
C ALA A 15 -24.04 -50.17 1.54
N LEU A 16 -25.02 -50.57 0.71
CA LEU A 16 -25.59 -51.92 0.59
C LEU A 16 -26.46 -52.48 1.72
N ALA A 17 -27.78 -52.43 1.51
CA ALA A 17 -28.82 -53.46 1.81
C ALA A 17 -30.15 -52.89 1.25
N VAL A 18 -31.06 -53.52 0.51
CA VAL A 18 -31.51 -54.91 0.35
C VAL A 18 -32.20 -55.04 -1.02
N ALA A 19 -32.10 -56.20 -1.67
CA ALA A 19 -32.84 -56.55 -2.88
C ALA A 19 -34.29 -56.95 -2.57
N GLY A 20 -35.26 -56.54 -3.40
CA GLY A 20 -36.58 -57.18 -3.42
C GLY A 20 -37.74 -56.35 -3.97
N ALA A 21 -38.20 -56.74 -5.16
CA ALA A 21 -39.57 -56.62 -5.70
C ALA A 21 -40.18 -55.23 -5.97
N GLY A 22 -40.23 -54.90 -7.28
CA GLY A 22 -41.42 -54.48 -8.02
C GLY A 22 -42.28 -53.33 -7.47
N LEU A 23 -42.24 -52.19 -8.15
CA LEU A 23 -43.41 -51.42 -8.59
C LEU A 23 -42.95 -50.28 -9.50
N THR A 24 -43.55 -50.21 -10.68
CA THR A 24 -43.41 -49.12 -11.63
C THR A 24 -44.02 -47.84 -11.05
N THR A 25 -43.19 -46.89 -10.68
CA THR A 25 -43.61 -45.50 -10.46
C THR A 25 -42.68 -44.57 -11.22
N SER A 26 -43.25 -43.95 -12.24
CA SER A 26 -42.69 -42.81 -12.97
C SER A 26 -42.41 -41.66 -11.99
N CYS A 27 -41.19 -41.58 -11.48
CA CYS A 27 -40.70 -40.41 -10.77
C CYS A 27 -39.99 -39.51 -11.78
N ALA A 28 -40.67 -38.43 -12.18
CA ALA A 28 -40.02 -37.29 -12.81
C ALA A 28 -38.79 -36.90 -11.98
N ALA A 29 -37.62 -36.87 -12.61
CA ALA A 29 -36.42 -36.38 -11.97
C ALA A 29 -36.67 -34.94 -11.49
N PRO A 30 -36.38 -34.59 -10.22
CA PRO A 30 -36.43 -33.21 -9.80
C PRO A 30 -35.40 -32.46 -10.64
N GLN A 31 -35.85 -31.50 -11.43
CA GLN A 31 -34.97 -30.48 -11.99
C GLN A 31 -34.34 -29.77 -10.80
N GLU A 32 -33.08 -30.10 -10.49
CA GLU A 32 -32.27 -29.29 -9.60
C GLU A 32 -32.21 -27.89 -10.24
N ASN A 33 -33.03 -26.98 -9.74
CA ASN A 33 -32.77 -25.56 -9.86
C ASN A 33 -31.46 -25.30 -9.12
N ARG A 34 -30.34 -25.52 -9.82
CA ARG A 34 -29.03 -24.98 -9.45
C ARG A 34 -29.18 -23.47 -9.55
N SER A 35 -29.68 -22.86 -8.48
CA SER A 35 -29.35 -21.46 -8.23
C SER A 35 -27.83 -21.45 -8.10
N GLU A 36 -27.17 -20.90 -9.12
CA GLU A 36 -25.75 -20.57 -9.00
C GLU A 36 -25.64 -19.64 -7.80
N LYS A 37 -25.22 -20.19 -6.65
CA LYS A 37 -24.80 -19.37 -5.53
C LYS A 37 -23.66 -18.51 -6.07
N LYS A 38 -23.97 -17.26 -6.44
CA LYS A 38 -22.97 -16.26 -6.81
C LYS A 38 -21.87 -16.37 -5.75
N LYS A 39 -20.68 -16.80 -6.17
CA LYS A 39 -19.52 -16.81 -5.28
C LYS A 39 -19.46 -15.40 -4.71
N LYS A 40 -19.64 -15.26 -3.39
CA LYS A 40 -19.42 -13.96 -2.74
C LYS A 40 -17.97 -13.63 -3.00
N THR A 41 -17.72 -12.76 -3.97
CA THR A 41 -16.41 -12.17 -4.19
C THR A 41 -16.11 -11.39 -2.93
N ARG A 42 -15.04 -11.75 -2.22
CA ARG A 42 -14.54 -10.94 -1.12
C ARG A 42 -14.21 -9.57 -1.71
N SER A 43 -14.85 -8.51 -1.21
CA SER A 43 -14.49 -7.14 -1.58
C SER A 43 -13.06 -6.87 -1.11
N ASN A 44 -12.35 -5.98 -1.83
CA ASN A 44 -11.06 -5.50 -1.36
C ASN A 44 -11.26 -4.77 -0.03
N PRO A 45 -10.42 -5.00 0.98
CA PRO A 45 -10.41 -4.19 2.20
C PRO A 45 -10.16 -2.72 1.84
N ILE A 46 -10.84 -1.82 2.55
CA ILE A 46 -10.67 -0.36 2.38
C ILE A 46 -10.10 0.19 3.68
N GLY A 47 -8.90 0.74 3.62
CA GLY A 47 -8.29 1.47 4.72
C GLY A 47 -8.25 2.97 4.49
N VAL A 48 -7.83 3.72 5.50
CA VAL A 48 -7.68 5.18 5.45
C VAL A 48 -6.26 5.58 5.89
N SER A 49 -5.66 6.55 5.20
CA SER A 49 -4.38 7.12 5.61
C SER A 49 -4.59 8.20 6.67
N THR A 50 -3.71 8.28 7.67
CA THR A 50 -3.77 9.36 8.67
C THR A 50 -3.59 10.75 8.06
N TYR A 51 -2.98 10.83 6.86
CA TYR A 51 -2.94 12.03 6.04
C TYR A 51 -4.33 12.60 5.72
N SER A 52 -5.35 11.75 5.61
CA SER A 52 -6.74 12.18 5.35
C SER A 52 -7.35 12.97 6.52
N PHE A 53 -6.79 12.85 7.73
CA PHE A 53 -7.22 13.61 8.92
C PHE A 53 -6.32 14.81 9.20
N TRP A 54 -5.06 14.76 8.77
CA TRP A 54 -4.08 15.83 8.96
C TRP A 54 -3.39 16.21 7.66
N GLN A 55 -4.05 17.11 6.92
CA GLN A 55 -3.52 17.72 5.69
C GLN A 55 -2.58 18.90 6.00
N PHE A 56 -1.77 18.81 7.06
CA PHE A 56 -0.83 19.87 7.51
C PHE A 56 -1.49 21.21 7.89
N ASN A 57 -2.80 21.23 8.13
CA ASN A 57 -3.54 22.42 8.58
C ASN A 57 -3.35 22.60 10.11
N GLY A 58 -2.14 22.99 10.52
CA GLY A 58 -1.76 23.22 11.91
C GLY A 58 -0.86 22.12 12.50
N PRO A 59 -0.53 22.22 13.80
CA PRO A 59 0.34 21.26 14.49
C PRO A 59 -0.15 19.82 14.36
N LYS A 60 0.76 18.85 14.22
CA LYS A 60 0.41 17.42 14.12
C LYS A 60 -0.32 16.91 15.37
N GLU A 61 -0.08 17.57 16.50
CA GLU A 61 -0.71 17.32 17.79
C GLU A 61 -2.22 17.56 17.76
N ASN A 62 -2.75 18.32 16.79
CA ASN A 62 -4.18 18.52 16.61
C ASN A 62 -4.89 17.30 16.01
N SER A 63 -4.14 16.39 15.38
CA SER A 63 -4.64 15.17 14.76
C SER A 63 -3.70 14.02 15.09
N PRO A 64 -3.59 13.58 16.37
CA PRO A 64 -2.70 12.49 16.74
C PRO A 64 -3.09 11.19 16.05
N ILE A 65 -2.11 10.31 15.83
CA ILE A 65 -2.35 9.00 15.19
C ILE A 65 -3.37 8.18 15.99
N GLU A 66 -3.35 8.28 17.31
CA GLU A 66 -4.33 7.64 18.21
C GLU A 66 -5.78 8.02 17.87
N ASP A 67 -6.06 9.31 17.67
CA ASP A 67 -7.41 9.76 17.31
C ASP A 67 -7.77 9.30 15.90
N CYS A 68 -6.80 9.28 14.98
CA CYS A 68 -7.01 8.76 13.62
C CYS A 68 -7.41 7.27 13.62
N ILE A 69 -6.80 6.45 14.48
CA ILE A 69 -7.17 5.04 14.66
C ILE A 69 -8.63 4.93 15.14
N GLU A 70 -9.02 5.71 16.14
CA GLU A 70 -10.38 5.68 16.66
C GLU A 70 -11.40 6.12 15.60
N GLN A 71 -11.11 7.19 14.87
CA GLN A 71 -12.00 7.68 13.81
C GLN A 71 -12.09 6.70 12.65
N ALA A 72 -10.98 6.09 12.23
CA ALA A 72 -10.97 5.07 11.19
C ALA A 72 -11.90 3.88 11.54
N ALA A 73 -11.84 3.42 12.79
CA ALA A 73 -12.70 2.33 13.27
C ALA A 73 -14.17 2.76 13.34
N ARG A 74 -14.46 3.97 13.85
CA ARG A 74 -15.82 4.53 13.91
C ARG A 74 -16.44 4.68 12.51
N MET A 75 -15.63 5.01 11.51
CA MET A 75 -16.06 5.14 10.11
C MET A 75 -16.22 3.80 9.40
N GLY A 76 -15.77 2.70 10.00
CA GLY A 76 -15.91 1.34 9.46
C GLY A 76 -14.87 0.96 8.41
N PHE A 77 -13.67 1.57 8.45
CA PHE A 77 -12.55 1.12 7.62
C PHE A 77 -12.01 -0.22 8.11
N ASP A 78 -11.42 -1.00 7.20
CA ASP A 78 -10.79 -2.30 7.49
C ASP A 78 -9.34 -2.14 8.02
N GLY A 79 -8.71 -0.98 7.78
CA GLY A 79 -7.34 -0.73 8.19
C GLY A 79 -6.97 0.76 8.18
N VAL A 80 -5.76 1.04 8.67
CA VAL A 80 -5.20 2.39 8.74
C VAL A 80 -3.77 2.38 8.24
N GLU A 81 -3.42 3.36 7.40
CA GLU A 81 -2.06 3.65 6.98
C GLU A 81 -1.53 4.84 7.78
N PHE A 82 -0.33 4.71 8.36
CA PHE A 82 0.28 5.79 9.12
C PHE A 82 1.17 6.66 8.23
N LEU A 83 0.98 7.97 8.34
CA LEU A 83 1.91 8.96 7.83
C LEU A 83 2.99 9.26 8.88
N LEU A 84 4.25 8.90 8.59
CA LEU A 84 5.35 8.99 9.58
C LEU A 84 5.50 10.40 10.17
N VAL A 85 5.45 11.46 9.35
CA VAL A 85 5.65 12.84 9.84
C VAL A 85 4.59 13.29 10.84
N GLN A 86 3.44 12.60 10.90
CA GLN A 86 2.37 12.85 11.87
C GLN A 86 2.63 12.17 13.23
N MET A 87 3.51 11.18 13.29
CA MET A 87 3.84 10.48 14.54
C MET A 87 4.50 11.44 15.52
N GLN A 88 4.13 11.33 16.80
CA GLN A 88 4.67 12.18 17.87
C GLN A 88 6.00 11.67 18.42
N SER A 89 6.30 10.39 18.22
CA SER A 89 7.49 9.72 18.72
C SER A 89 7.78 8.48 17.86
N GLU A 90 9.03 8.03 17.87
CA GLU A 90 9.47 6.76 17.30
C GLU A 90 9.93 5.77 18.40
N GLU A 91 9.78 6.15 19.67
CA GLU A 91 10.14 5.31 20.80
C GLU A 91 9.31 4.02 20.82
N ASN A 92 9.95 2.90 21.14
CA ASN A 92 9.28 1.60 21.10
C ASN A 92 8.00 1.57 21.98
N SER A 93 7.99 2.26 23.12
CA SER A 93 6.80 2.35 23.97
C SER A 93 5.60 3.00 23.26
N TYR A 94 5.85 4.01 22.42
CA TYR A 94 4.85 4.65 21.58
C TYR A 94 4.40 3.72 20.45
N LEU A 95 5.33 3.06 19.76
CA LEU A 95 4.99 2.09 18.71
C LEU A 95 4.11 0.96 19.24
N GLN A 96 4.46 0.37 20.40
CA GLN A 96 3.65 -0.68 21.02
C GLN A 96 2.27 -0.17 21.49
N LYS A 97 2.17 1.09 21.91
CA LYS A 97 0.88 1.72 22.23
C LYS A 97 -0.02 1.77 20.97
N LEU A 98 0.51 2.24 19.84
CA LEU A 98 -0.25 2.33 18.59
C LEU A 98 -0.71 0.96 18.11
N LYS A 99 0.17 -0.05 18.12
CA LYS A 99 -0.19 -1.44 17.79
C LYS A 99 -1.33 -1.97 18.64
N ARG A 100 -1.22 -1.80 19.96
CA ARG A 100 -2.25 -2.25 20.90
C ARG A 100 -3.59 -1.58 20.62
N GLN A 101 -3.58 -0.28 20.31
CA GLN A 101 -4.79 0.47 20.03
C GLN A 101 -5.45 0.05 18.71
N ALA A 102 -4.67 -0.07 17.63
CA ALA A 102 -5.19 -0.54 16.34
C ALA A 102 -5.76 -1.95 16.44
N PHE A 103 -5.06 -2.86 17.14
CA PHE A 103 -5.56 -4.21 17.40
C PHE A 103 -6.89 -4.21 18.17
N HIS A 104 -6.99 -3.40 19.24
CA HIS A 104 -8.23 -3.28 20.02
C HIS A 104 -9.38 -2.71 19.17
N ALA A 105 -9.07 -1.79 18.26
CA ALA A 105 -10.03 -1.18 17.34
C ALA A 105 -10.42 -2.10 16.17
N GLY A 106 -9.75 -3.26 16.01
CA GLY A 106 -10.00 -4.19 14.92
C GLY A 106 -9.48 -3.72 13.56
N LEU A 107 -8.49 -2.83 13.53
CA LEU A 107 -7.90 -2.28 12.31
C LEU A 107 -6.56 -2.93 12.00
N ASP A 108 -6.36 -3.31 10.75
CA ASP A 108 -5.05 -3.68 10.23
C ASP A 108 -4.17 -2.43 10.07
N LEU A 109 -2.93 -2.49 10.57
CA LEU A 109 -1.90 -1.51 10.24
C LEU A 109 -1.35 -1.83 8.85
N MET A 110 -2.00 -1.27 7.83
CA MET A 110 -1.93 -1.78 6.47
C MET A 110 -0.88 -1.11 5.59
N GLY A 111 -0.35 0.05 5.97
CA GLY A 111 0.67 0.76 5.20
C GLY A 111 1.38 1.86 5.98
N PHE A 112 2.56 2.24 5.50
CA PHE A 112 3.39 3.28 6.10
C PHE A 112 3.85 4.29 5.05
N SER A 113 3.38 5.53 5.16
CA SER A 113 3.77 6.63 4.27
C SER A 113 4.95 7.40 4.83
N THR A 114 6.05 7.41 4.08
CA THR A 114 7.29 8.11 4.43
C THR A 114 7.74 9.05 3.31
N HIS A 115 8.77 9.87 3.58
CA HIS A 115 9.31 10.82 2.63
C HIS A 115 10.83 10.73 2.54
N GLN A 116 11.32 10.60 1.31
CA GLN A 116 12.73 10.53 0.96
C GLN A 116 12.95 11.04 -0.45
N GLY A 117 14.19 11.37 -0.77
CA GLY A 117 14.62 11.78 -2.09
C GLY A 117 16.02 11.27 -2.40
N PHE A 118 16.19 10.72 -3.60
CA PHE A 118 17.46 10.18 -4.07
C PHE A 118 18.04 10.97 -5.25
N VAL A 119 17.27 11.92 -5.79
CA VAL A 119 17.69 12.81 -6.88
C VAL A 119 18.55 13.95 -6.32
N TYR A 120 19.80 13.62 -5.99
CA TYR A 120 20.82 14.58 -5.55
C TYR A 120 22.15 14.26 -6.22
N PRO A 121 22.91 15.24 -6.72
CA PRO A 121 24.26 15.02 -7.20
C PRO A 121 25.23 14.49 -6.13
N GLU A 122 25.06 14.93 -4.88
CA GLU A 122 25.96 14.60 -3.79
C GLU A 122 25.72 13.18 -3.26
N ALA A 123 26.69 12.28 -3.46
CA ALA A 123 26.61 10.90 -2.98
C ALA A 123 26.34 10.80 -1.47
N LYS A 124 26.94 11.70 -0.66
CA LYS A 124 26.73 11.75 0.79
C LYS A 124 25.26 12.03 1.16
N LYS A 125 24.58 12.89 0.39
CA LYS A 125 23.17 13.21 0.62
C LYS A 125 22.27 12.04 0.24
N ARG A 126 22.58 11.35 -0.86
CA ARG A 126 21.91 10.09 -1.22
C ARG A 126 22.11 9.04 -0.13
N GLN A 127 23.32 8.89 0.40
CA GLN A 127 23.58 7.94 1.50
C GLN A 127 22.74 8.26 2.75
N SER A 128 22.63 9.53 3.16
CA SER A 128 21.78 9.88 4.31
C SER A 128 20.31 9.54 4.08
N GLU A 129 19.85 9.59 2.84
CA GLU A 129 18.48 9.24 2.47
C GLU A 129 18.27 7.73 2.43
N VAL A 130 19.29 6.96 2.05
CA VAL A 130 19.33 5.49 2.20
C VAL A 130 19.27 5.10 3.68
N ASP A 131 20.14 5.68 4.53
CA ASP A 131 20.19 5.38 5.96
C ASP A 131 18.86 5.71 6.65
N LYS A 132 18.26 6.85 6.29
CA LYS A 132 16.91 7.24 6.73
C LYS A 132 15.85 6.23 6.27
N THR A 133 15.90 5.79 5.02
CA THR A 133 14.94 4.82 4.48
C THR A 133 15.05 3.47 5.20
N ILE A 134 16.28 3.02 5.49
CA ILE A 134 16.54 1.79 6.27
C ILE A 134 15.91 1.89 7.67
N HIS A 135 16.13 3.00 8.37
CA HIS A 135 15.49 3.25 9.68
C HIS A 135 13.96 3.18 9.59
N GLN A 136 13.37 3.78 8.55
CA GLN A 136 11.92 3.76 8.35
C GLN A 136 11.37 2.35 8.06
N ILE A 137 12.12 1.50 7.35
CA ILE A 137 11.78 0.08 7.16
C ILE A 137 11.73 -0.64 8.51
N GLU A 138 12.71 -0.38 9.38
CA GLU A 138 12.74 -0.98 10.71
C GLU A 138 11.58 -0.50 11.59
N LEU A 139 11.16 0.76 11.48
CA LEU A 139 9.95 1.27 12.14
C LEU A 139 8.68 0.55 11.64
N ALA A 140 8.52 0.38 10.33
CA ALA A 140 7.40 -0.36 9.75
C ALA A 140 7.37 -1.79 10.28
N TYR A 141 8.53 -2.46 10.33
CA TYR A 141 8.68 -3.80 10.91
C TYR A 141 8.28 -3.85 12.40
N GLN A 142 8.75 -2.91 13.22
CA GLN A 142 8.41 -2.84 14.64
C GLN A 142 6.91 -2.65 14.86
N LEU A 143 6.27 -1.83 14.01
CA LEU A 143 4.82 -1.64 13.96
C LEU A 143 4.06 -2.86 13.43
N GLY A 144 4.72 -3.76 12.72
CA GLY A 144 4.09 -4.90 12.03
C GLY A 144 3.37 -4.50 10.75
N ILE A 145 3.78 -3.39 10.13
CA ILE A 145 3.24 -2.90 8.87
C ILE A 145 3.96 -3.60 7.70
N PRO A 146 3.24 -4.24 6.76
CA PRO A 146 3.86 -5.08 5.73
C PRO A 146 4.32 -4.31 4.48
N THR A 147 3.99 -3.04 4.35
CA THR A 147 4.34 -2.22 3.18
C THR A 147 4.68 -0.78 3.56
N MET A 148 5.70 -0.23 2.92
CA MET A 148 6.14 1.15 3.10
C MET A 148 6.17 1.85 1.74
N ARG A 149 5.50 3.01 1.65
CA ARG A 149 5.52 3.84 0.45
C ARG A 149 6.90 4.44 0.25
N LEU A 150 7.35 4.43 -0.99
CA LEU A 150 8.65 4.93 -1.40
C LEU A 150 8.54 6.06 -2.44
N ASN A 151 9.46 7.03 -2.43
CA ASN A 151 9.58 8.12 -3.40
C ASN A 151 10.92 8.11 -4.12
N THR A 152 10.96 8.74 -5.29
CA THR A 152 12.20 9.06 -6.00
C THR A 152 12.88 10.31 -5.46
N GLY A 153 12.11 11.26 -4.92
CA GLY A 153 12.52 12.65 -4.80
C GLY A 153 12.36 13.41 -6.12
N ARG A 154 12.89 14.62 -6.19
CA ARG A 154 12.68 15.58 -7.29
C ARG A 154 13.98 16.32 -7.62
N TRP A 155 14.08 16.89 -8.82
CA TRP A 155 15.25 17.70 -9.22
C TRP A 155 15.36 18.99 -8.41
N GLY A 156 14.23 19.52 -7.94
CA GLY A 156 14.21 20.71 -7.10
C GLY A 156 14.42 22.01 -7.86
N THR A 157 14.15 22.00 -9.17
CA THR A 157 14.34 23.12 -10.09
C THR A 157 13.09 24.00 -10.22
N SER A 158 11.94 23.62 -9.64
CA SER A 158 10.82 24.56 -9.41
C SER A 158 11.01 25.33 -8.10
N GLY A 159 10.85 26.66 -8.17
CA GLY A 159 11.08 27.59 -7.05
C GLY A 159 9.95 27.60 -6.00
N SER A 160 8.75 27.15 -6.35
CA SER A 160 7.63 26.98 -5.41
C SER A 160 6.77 25.77 -5.76
N PHE A 161 5.92 25.34 -4.82
CA PHE A 161 4.95 24.28 -5.09
C PHE A 161 3.90 24.71 -6.12
N ASP A 162 3.47 25.97 -6.10
CA ASP A 162 2.53 26.50 -7.10
C ASP A 162 3.11 26.47 -8.51
N GLU A 163 4.41 26.78 -8.66
CA GLU A 163 5.13 26.65 -9.93
C GLU A 163 5.23 25.18 -10.37
N LEU A 164 5.54 24.28 -9.43
CA LEU A 164 5.55 22.84 -9.69
C LEU A 164 4.18 22.39 -10.23
N MET A 165 3.09 22.82 -9.61
CA MET A 165 1.72 22.48 -10.05
C MET A 165 1.38 23.09 -11.41
N ALA A 166 1.73 24.36 -11.63
CA ALA A 166 1.48 25.05 -12.90
C ALA A 166 2.17 24.34 -14.07
N ASN A 167 3.37 23.79 -13.84
CA ASN A 167 4.13 23.01 -14.80
C ASN A 167 3.78 21.52 -14.77
N LYS A 168 2.64 21.16 -14.15
CA LYS A 168 2.20 19.77 -13.99
C LYS A 168 3.35 18.91 -13.46
N GLY A 169 4.02 19.27 -12.38
CA GLY A 169 5.10 18.48 -11.78
C GLY A 169 6.36 18.28 -12.62
N ILE A 170 6.48 18.89 -13.80
CA ILE A 170 7.63 18.74 -14.68
C ILE A 170 8.73 19.69 -14.20
N GLU A 171 9.88 19.13 -13.89
CA GLU A 171 11.08 19.84 -13.48
C GLU A 171 12.17 19.61 -14.51
N PRO A 172 12.84 20.68 -15.01
CA PRO A 172 14.06 20.52 -15.78
C PRO A 172 15.11 19.72 -14.99
N VAL A 173 15.88 18.90 -15.70
CA VAL A 173 17.06 18.23 -15.15
C VAL A 173 18.04 19.28 -14.65
N LEU A 174 18.74 18.98 -13.54
CA LEU A 174 19.78 19.87 -12.99
C LEU A 174 20.87 20.15 -14.04
N GLU A 175 21.36 21.39 -14.08
CA GLU A 175 22.43 21.79 -14.99
C GLU A 175 23.68 20.90 -14.79
N GLY A 176 24.24 20.40 -15.91
CA GLY A 176 25.40 19.51 -15.90
C GLY A 176 25.08 18.04 -15.66
N TYR A 177 23.80 17.66 -15.53
CA TYR A 177 23.37 16.28 -15.34
C TYR A 177 22.39 15.84 -16.42
N THR A 178 22.19 14.52 -16.49
CA THR A 178 21.24 13.85 -17.37
C THR A 178 20.14 13.17 -16.57
N GLU A 179 19.02 12.89 -17.23
CA GLU A 179 17.93 12.15 -16.60
C GLU A 179 18.36 10.71 -16.23
N ASP A 180 19.20 10.09 -17.06
CA ASP A 180 19.74 8.76 -16.83
C ASP A 180 20.61 8.67 -15.57
N GLU A 181 21.40 9.70 -15.28
CA GLU A 181 22.13 9.80 -14.01
C GLU A 181 21.17 9.90 -12.82
N GLY A 182 20.10 10.68 -12.95
CA GLY A 182 19.04 10.75 -11.94
C GLY A 182 18.42 9.38 -11.68
N PHE A 183 18.03 8.65 -12.73
CA PHE A 183 17.50 7.29 -12.59
C PHE A 183 18.50 6.34 -11.93
N LYS A 184 19.77 6.41 -12.34
CA LYS A 184 20.83 5.61 -11.73
C LYS A 184 20.96 5.89 -10.23
N TRP A 185 20.92 7.15 -9.81
CA TRP A 185 20.98 7.51 -8.39
C TRP A 185 19.82 6.93 -7.59
N VAL A 186 18.60 6.97 -8.13
CA VAL A 186 17.43 6.38 -7.47
C VAL A 186 17.57 4.87 -7.39
N ILE A 187 17.91 4.20 -8.49
CA ILE A 187 18.06 2.74 -8.54
C ILE A 187 19.14 2.29 -7.53
N ASP A 188 20.34 2.86 -7.60
CA ASP A 188 21.47 2.50 -6.71
C ASP A 188 21.11 2.72 -5.22
N ALA A 189 20.30 3.73 -4.90
CA ALA A 189 19.88 4.01 -3.53
C ALA A 189 18.82 3.01 -3.04
N ILE A 190 17.84 2.69 -3.89
CA ILE A 190 16.79 1.72 -3.56
C ILE A 190 17.38 0.32 -3.40
N GLU A 191 18.31 -0.09 -4.27
CA GLU A 191 19.01 -1.38 -4.17
C GLU A 191 19.66 -1.59 -2.79
N GLN A 192 20.26 -0.55 -2.22
CA GLN A 192 20.86 -0.61 -0.88
C GLN A 192 19.83 -0.83 0.24
N CYS A 193 18.57 -0.46 0.02
CA CYS A 193 17.49 -0.64 1.00
C CYS A 193 16.88 -2.06 0.95
N ILE A 194 17.03 -2.77 -0.17
CA ILE A 194 16.39 -4.08 -0.41
C ILE A 194 16.77 -5.14 0.64
N PRO A 195 18.03 -5.31 1.05
CA PRO A 195 18.39 -6.33 2.05
C PRO A 195 17.66 -6.13 3.39
N THR A 196 17.44 -4.88 3.81
CA THR A 196 16.69 -4.58 5.03
C THR A 196 15.20 -4.82 4.82
N ALA A 197 14.63 -4.40 3.69
CA ALA A 197 13.24 -4.68 3.33
C ALA A 197 12.93 -6.18 3.36
N GLU A 198 13.81 -7.00 2.78
CA GLU A 198 13.74 -8.46 2.80
C GLU A 198 13.81 -9.03 4.21
N LYS A 199 14.82 -8.63 4.99
CA LYS A 199 15.00 -9.07 6.37
C LYS A 199 13.79 -8.73 7.26
N CYS A 200 13.19 -7.56 7.02
CA CYS A 200 12.05 -7.06 7.78
C CYS A 200 10.70 -7.57 7.26
N GLY A 201 10.65 -8.19 6.08
CA GLY A 201 9.39 -8.60 5.46
C GLY A 201 8.49 -7.41 5.09
N VAL A 202 9.09 -6.27 4.71
CA VAL A 202 8.38 -5.05 4.34
C VAL A 202 8.53 -4.82 2.84
N VAL A 203 7.43 -4.78 2.10
CA VAL A 203 7.45 -4.45 0.68
C VAL A 203 7.61 -2.93 0.53
N LEU A 204 8.63 -2.50 -0.20
CA LEU A 204 8.80 -1.12 -0.63
C LEU A 204 7.91 -0.88 -1.84
N GLY A 205 6.88 -0.07 -1.68
CA GLY A 205 5.98 0.32 -2.78
C GLY A 205 6.38 1.67 -3.34
N LEU A 206 7.11 1.70 -4.45
CA LEU A 206 7.42 2.94 -5.17
C LEU A 206 6.13 3.57 -5.69
N GLU A 207 5.83 4.77 -5.21
CA GLU A 207 4.63 5.49 -5.61
C GLU A 207 4.89 6.33 -6.87
N ASN A 208 3.89 6.39 -7.75
CA ASN A 208 3.86 7.40 -8.79
C ASN A 208 3.67 8.79 -8.15
N HIS A 209 4.76 9.52 -7.89
CA HIS A 209 4.73 10.78 -7.15
C HIS A 209 5.94 11.69 -7.44
N TRP A 210 5.72 12.77 -8.19
CA TRP A 210 6.71 13.79 -8.61
C TRP A 210 8.03 13.23 -9.18
N GLY A 211 8.90 14.13 -9.65
CA GLY A 211 10.25 13.79 -10.12
C GLY A 211 10.28 12.62 -11.13
N LEU A 212 11.20 11.69 -10.93
CA LEU A 212 11.39 10.53 -11.82
C LEU A 212 10.31 9.45 -11.68
N GLY A 213 9.54 9.46 -10.59
CA GLY A 213 8.36 8.62 -10.40
C GLY A 213 7.07 9.26 -10.93
N ARG A 214 7.15 10.41 -11.60
CA ARG A 214 5.96 11.15 -12.05
C ARG A 214 5.11 10.38 -13.07
N THR A 215 5.74 9.56 -13.90
CA THR A 215 5.07 8.78 -14.95
C THR A 215 5.16 7.28 -14.67
N ALA A 216 4.22 6.50 -15.20
CA ALA A 216 4.26 5.04 -15.09
C ALA A 216 5.54 4.48 -15.74
N GLU A 217 6.00 5.05 -16.84
CA GLU A 217 7.25 4.67 -17.50
C GLU A 217 8.46 4.87 -16.57
N GLY A 218 8.51 5.99 -15.82
CA GLY A 218 9.56 6.26 -14.86
C GLY A 218 9.54 5.31 -13.66
N VAL A 219 8.35 5.06 -13.09
CA VAL A 219 8.17 4.07 -12.01
C VAL A 219 8.61 2.68 -12.47
N LEU A 220 8.15 2.23 -13.66
CA LEU A 220 8.48 0.93 -14.21
C LEU A 220 9.97 0.82 -14.57
N ARG A 221 10.61 1.89 -15.04
CA ARG A 221 12.05 1.92 -15.29
C ARG A 221 12.84 1.59 -14.02
N ILE A 222 12.43 2.12 -12.86
CA ILE A 222 13.09 1.88 -11.58
C ILE A 222 12.76 0.48 -11.05
N VAL A 223 11.48 0.13 -10.95
CA VAL A 223 11.04 -1.15 -10.37
C VAL A 223 11.47 -2.35 -11.21
N ASN A 224 11.61 -2.20 -12.53
CA ASN A 224 12.10 -3.29 -13.38
C ASN A 224 13.63 -3.41 -13.39
N ALA A 225 14.38 -2.38 -12.98
CA ALA A 225 15.83 -2.45 -12.89
C ALA A 225 16.31 -3.28 -11.69
N ILE A 226 15.48 -3.40 -10.65
CA ILE A 226 15.81 -4.08 -9.40
C ILE A 226 15.00 -5.38 -9.31
N ASP A 227 15.67 -6.53 -9.50
CA ASP A 227 15.03 -7.84 -9.44
C ASP A 227 14.83 -8.29 -7.98
N SER A 228 13.80 -7.76 -7.32
CA SER A 228 13.45 -8.12 -5.95
C SER A 228 11.94 -8.13 -5.73
N PRO A 229 11.38 -9.17 -5.08
CA PRO A 229 9.95 -9.17 -4.72
C PRO A 229 9.61 -8.10 -3.68
N TRP A 230 10.61 -7.56 -2.98
CA TRP A 230 10.46 -6.53 -1.94
C TRP A 230 10.43 -5.11 -2.48
N LEU A 231 10.52 -4.92 -3.81
CA LEU A 231 10.23 -3.65 -4.48
C LEU A 231 9.07 -3.83 -5.45
N GLN A 232 7.96 -3.14 -5.17
CA GLN A 232 6.73 -3.17 -5.95
C GLN A 232 6.20 -1.74 -6.11
N ILE A 233 4.94 -1.60 -6.54
CA ILE A 233 4.32 -0.29 -6.78
C ILE A 233 3.24 0.00 -5.74
N THR A 234 3.24 1.22 -5.23
CA THR A 234 2.08 1.83 -4.57
C THR A 234 1.40 2.74 -5.60
N SER A 235 0.25 2.35 -6.14
CA SER A 235 -0.40 3.17 -7.17
C SER A 235 -1.30 4.21 -6.52
N ASP A 236 -1.04 5.48 -6.74
CA ASP A 236 -1.92 6.58 -6.35
C ASP A 236 -2.73 7.06 -7.55
N THR A 237 -4.06 7.07 -7.39
CA THR A 237 -5.00 7.37 -8.46
C THR A 237 -5.07 8.86 -8.83
N GLY A 238 -4.56 9.75 -7.98
CA GLY A 238 -4.62 11.21 -8.14
C GLY A 238 -3.29 11.86 -8.54
N ASN A 239 -2.17 11.13 -8.53
CA ASN A 239 -0.87 11.71 -8.84
C ASN A 239 -0.51 11.75 -10.34
N PHE A 240 -1.29 11.09 -11.20
CA PHE A 240 -1.17 11.29 -12.65
C PHE A 240 -2.07 12.43 -13.12
N LEU A 241 -1.44 13.50 -13.61
CA LEU A 241 -2.17 14.66 -14.13
C LEU A 241 -2.64 14.47 -15.58
N GLU A 242 -2.15 13.43 -16.26
CA GLU A 242 -2.41 13.13 -17.68
C GLU A 242 -2.41 11.61 -17.89
N ARG A 243 -3.11 11.10 -18.92
CA ARG A 243 -3.17 9.66 -19.28
C ARG A 243 -3.42 8.72 -18.07
N GLN A 244 -4.19 9.16 -17.08
CA GLN A 244 -4.29 8.50 -15.77
C GLN A 244 -4.61 6.99 -15.88
N TYR A 245 -5.68 6.62 -16.58
CA TYR A 245 -6.11 5.21 -16.66
C TYR A 245 -5.09 4.32 -17.38
N GLU A 246 -4.52 4.80 -18.48
CA GLU A 246 -3.47 4.10 -19.23
C GLU A 246 -2.25 3.86 -18.35
N GLN A 247 -1.79 4.89 -17.63
CA GLN A 247 -0.63 4.78 -16.74
C GLN A 247 -0.90 3.87 -15.53
N LEU A 248 -2.12 3.88 -14.97
CA LEU A 248 -2.51 2.95 -13.91
C LEU A 248 -2.57 1.50 -14.43
N GLU A 249 -3.08 1.28 -15.64
CA GLU A 249 -3.12 -0.04 -16.27
C GLU A 249 -1.71 -0.62 -16.48
N MET A 250 -0.75 0.22 -16.87
CA MET A 250 0.66 -0.18 -16.99
C MET A 250 1.27 -0.66 -15.66
N MET A 251 0.93 -0.02 -14.55
CA MET A 251 1.48 -0.34 -13.23
C MET A 251 0.73 -1.49 -12.51
N ALA A 252 -0.55 -1.68 -12.82
CA ALA A 252 -1.45 -2.61 -12.13
C ALA A 252 -0.86 -4.02 -11.88
N PRO A 253 -0.11 -4.65 -12.81
CA PRO A 253 0.47 -5.97 -12.57
C PRO A 253 1.48 -6.05 -11.41
N LYS A 254 2.09 -4.91 -11.03
CA LYS A 254 3.07 -4.81 -9.93
C LYS A 254 2.55 -4.00 -8.73
N THR A 255 1.27 -3.63 -8.73
CA THR A 255 0.68 -2.83 -7.65
C THR A 255 0.33 -3.69 -6.43
N PHE A 256 0.92 -3.35 -5.28
CA PHE A 256 0.67 -4.03 -4.01
C PHE A 256 -0.27 -3.25 -3.09
N LEU A 257 -0.28 -1.91 -3.22
CA LEU A 257 -1.18 -1.03 -2.49
C LEU A 257 -1.72 0.03 -3.45
N ILE A 258 -3.01 0.36 -3.31
CA ILE A 258 -3.65 1.44 -4.07
C ILE A 258 -4.01 2.56 -3.09
N GLN A 259 -3.49 3.76 -3.33
CA GLN A 259 -4.00 4.99 -2.73
C GLN A 259 -5.11 5.56 -3.62
N ALA A 260 -6.37 5.36 -3.20
CA ALA A 260 -7.53 5.90 -3.89
C ALA A 260 -7.73 7.39 -3.59
N LYS A 261 -6.77 8.22 -4.04
CA LYS A 261 -6.77 9.67 -3.84
C LYS A 261 -8.02 10.30 -4.43
N THR A 262 -8.62 11.21 -3.68
CA THR A 262 -9.72 12.04 -4.17
C THR A 262 -9.64 13.47 -3.64
N TYR A 263 -10.04 14.41 -4.48
CA TYR A 263 -10.20 15.82 -4.13
C TYR A 263 -11.67 16.25 -4.13
N TYR A 264 -12.61 15.32 -4.36
CA TYR A 264 -14.04 15.59 -4.23
C TYR A 264 -14.34 16.10 -2.82
N GLY A 265 -14.98 17.27 -2.72
CA GLY A 265 -15.23 17.95 -1.44
C GLY A 265 -14.20 19.01 -1.05
N GLY A 266 -13.21 19.32 -1.91
CA GLY A 266 -12.26 20.43 -1.71
C GLY A 266 -10.93 20.01 -1.06
N GLY A 267 -10.31 18.94 -1.58
CA GLY A 267 -9.01 18.48 -1.09
C GLY A 267 -7.87 19.47 -1.35
N LYS A 268 -6.87 19.45 -0.48
CA LYS A 268 -5.65 20.27 -0.57
C LYS A 268 -4.44 19.39 -0.94
N TRP A 269 -3.47 19.99 -1.63
CA TRP A 269 -2.18 19.39 -1.97
C TRP A 269 -1.05 20.11 -1.23
N TYR A 270 0.10 19.46 -1.09
CA TYR A 270 1.34 20.00 -0.51
C TYR A 270 2.57 19.38 -1.17
#